data_AF-A0AAD1A1Y8-F1
#
_entry.id   AF-A0AAD1A1Y8-F1
#
_cell.length_a   1.000
_cell.length_b   1.000
_cell.length_c   1.000
_cell.angle_alpha   90.00
_cell.angle_beta   90.00
_cell.angle_gamma   90.00
#
_symmetry.space_group_name_H-M   'P 1'
#
loop_
_entity.id
_entity.type
_entity.pdbx_description
1 polymer ?
#
loop_
_entity_poly.entity_id
_entity_poly.type
_entity_poly.pdbx_seq_one_letter_code
_entity_poly.pdbx_strand_id
1 'polypeptide(L)'
;MGRRRSPDRAVSGQERFRLLRVQRFSSDTEKAIWHGRSRNARVAKVLVYMAAIRMPGQGGLPLTPNPSVTCKGAEQQFFSASGENQAAHLLPGQILIDNTYPWLFLQGEPARLLQNEFAYVDPIHANYNATDRLAERNGMVDSFAAACRAVLTGSGEPERDVSNAYHRVWVTGALAAIAAAEHELRSEPPLPPPLIYGEPGGEDYGMILNLEERGQAMNDEEIWNNFEQLSMLDYYRAAFDETPSEIEPRAIIGVLSSLVR
;
A
#
# COMPACT_ATOMS: atom_id res chain seq x y z
N MET A 1 -17.87 -14.75 -4.07
CA MET A 1 -17.31 -13.43 -3.73
C MET A 1 -18.29 -12.35 -4.16
N GLY A 2 -18.74 -11.49 -3.23
CA GLY A 2 -19.68 -10.41 -3.54
C GLY A 2 -19.06 -9.36 -4.46
N ARG A 3 -19.84 -8.80 -5.39
CA ARG A 3 -19.39 -7.78 -6.33
C ARG A 3 -19.13 -6.47 -5.55
N ARG A 4 -17.85 -6.15 -5.29
CA ARG A 4 -17.45 -4.89 -4.64
C ARG A 4 -17.97 -3.68 -5.43
N ARG A 5 -18.40 -2.64 -4.72
CA ARG A 5 -19.08 -1.47 -5.31
C ARG A 5 -18.05 -0.38 -5.63
N SER A 6 -18.17 0.22 -6.81
CA SER A 6 -17.46 1.45 -7.16
C SER A 6 -18.19 2.66 -6.58
N PRO A 7 -17.53 3.53 -5.81
CA PRO A 7 -18.17 4.70 -5.19
C PRO A 7 -18.46 5.81 -6.21
N ASP A 8 -17.64 5.92 -7.26
CA ASP A 8 -17.73 6.95 -8.29
C ASP A 8 -17.54 6.34 -9.69
N ARG A 9 -18.62 6.32 -10.47
CA ARG A 9 -18.61 5.73 -11.82
C ARG A 9 -17.78 6.53 -12.82
N ALA A 10 -17.70 7.86 -12.67
CA ALA A 10 -16.96 8.70 -13.60
C ALA A 10 -15.46 8.51 -13.38
N VAL A 11 -15.01 8.55 -12.11
CA VAL A 11 -13.62 8.28 -11.75
C VAL A 11 -13.23 6.84 -12.10
N SER A 12 -14.12 5.87 -11.85
CA SER A 12 -13.93 4.48 -12.26
C SER A 12 -13.65 4.33 -13.77
N GLY A 13 -14.43 5.03 -14.61
CA GLY A 13 -14.24 5.01 -16.06
C GLY A 13 -12.89 5.59 -16.49
N GLN A 14 -12.47 6.69 -15.87
CA GLN A 14 -11.18 7.34 -16.12
C GLN A 14 -10.01 6.45 -15.70
N GLU A 15 -10.03 5.89 -14.49
CA GLU A 15 -8.97 5.02 -13.99
C GLU A 15 -8.86 3.74 -14.80
N ARG A 16 -10.00 3.14 -15.18
CA ARG A 16 -10.02 1.99 -16.07
C ARG A 16 -9.38 2.29 -17.42
N PHE A 17 -9.65 3.47 -17.99
CA PHE A 17 -9.04 3.89 -19.26
C PHE A 17 -7.53 4.10 -19.11
N ARG A 18 -7.11 4.86 -18.09
CA ARG A 18 -5.70 5.18 -17.82
C ARG A 18 -4.86 3.92 -17.63
N LEU A 19 -5.32 3.01 -16.75
CA LEU A 19 -4.54 1.84 -16.32
C LEU A 19 -4.66 0.64 -17.26
N LEU A 20 -5.84 0.39 -17.86
CA LEU A 20 -6.02 -0.80 -18.72
C LEU A 20 -5.86 -0.52 -20.21
N ARG A 21 -5.91 0.75 -20.65
CA ARG A 21 -5.80 1.08 -22.08
C ARG A 21 -4.57 1.88 -22.45
N VAL A 22 -4.11 2.81 -21.61
CA VAL A 22 -3.03 3.76 -21.95
C VAL A 22 -1.66 3.28 -21.45
N GLN A 23 -1.53 2.90 -20.18
CA GLN A 23 -0.28 2.32 -19.68
C GLN A 23 -0.06 0.94 -20.30
N ARG A 24 0.81 0.84 -21.32
CA ARG A 24 0.97 -0.41 -22.09
C ARG A 24 2.33 -1.09 -21.99
N PHE A 25 3.34 -0.47 -21.39
CA PHE A 25 4.66 -1.10 -21.31
C PHE A 25 5.40 -0.61 -20.06
N SER A 26 5.43 -1.45 -19.03
CA SER A 26 6.36 -1.36 -17.91
C SER A 26 6.75 -2.76 -17.50
N SER A 27 8.01 -2.93 -17.10
CA SER A 27 8.47 -4.18 -16.49
C SER A 27 7.69 -4.42 -15.20
N ASP A 28 7.58 -5.68 -14.78
CA ASP A 28 6.84 -5.97 -13.56
C ASP A 28 7.52 -5.42 -12.30
N THR A 29 8.85 -5.32 -12.31
CA THR A 29 9.64 -4.59 -11.31
C THR A 29 9.21 -3.13 -11.19
N GLU A 30 9.12 -2.41 -12.31
CA GLU A 30 8.68 -1.01 -12.31
C GLU A 30 7.24 -0.88 -11.81
N LYS A 31 6.35 -1.81 -12.16
CA LYS A 31 4.98 -1.84 -11.64
C LYS A 31 4.95 -2.04 -10.14
N ALA A 32 5.77 -2.94 -9.60
CA ALA A 32 5.82 -3.21 -8.17
C ALA A 32 6.29 -1.99 -7.36
N ILE A 33 7.37 -1.35 -7.81
CA ILE A 33 7.86 -0.10 -7.21
C ILE A 33 6.79 1.00 -7.32
N TRP A 34 6.19 1.16 -8.50
CA TRP A 34 5.15 2.16 -8.74
C TRP A 34 3.92 1.92 -7.85
N HIS A 35 3.52 0.67 -7.67
CA HIS A 35 2.42 0.28 -6.80
C HIS A 35 2.71 0.68 -5.34
N GLY A 36 3.89 0.34 -4.83
CA GLY A 36 4.33 0.75 -3.49
C GLY A 36 4.40 2.27 -3.31
N ARG A 37 4.91 3.00 -4.31
CA ARG A 37 4.96 4.48 -4.27
C ARG A 37 3.56 5.09 -4.29
N SER A 38 2.69 4.54 -5.12
CA SER A 38 1.28 4.96 -5.21
C SER A 38 0.54 4.67 -3.89
N ARG A 39 0.82 3.56 -3.22
CA ARG A 39 0.33 3.26 -1.87
C ARG A 39 0.76 4.33 -0.89
N ASN A 40 2.06 4.65 -0.84
CA ASN A 40 2.61 5.66 0.06
C ASN A 40 1.99 7.04 -0.16
N ALA A 41 1.82 7.45 -1.43
CA ALA A 41 1.14 8.71 -1.77
C ALA A 41 -0.32 8.73 -1.30
N ARG A 42 -1.06 7.62 -1.42
CA ARG A 42 -2.46 7.54 -0.95
C ARG A 42 -2.57 7.48 0.56
N VAL A 43 -1.68 6.76 1.23
CA VAL A 43 -1.61 6.79 2.70
C VAL A 43 -1.40 8.23 3.17
N ALA A 44 -0.46 8.97 2.58
CA ALA A 44 -0.25 10.38 2.89
C ALA A 44 -1.53 11.22 2.70
N LYS A 45 -2.25 11.06 1.57
CA LYS A 45 -3.55 11.74 1.35
C LYS A 45 -4.57 11.41 2.43
N VAL A 46 -4.71 10.14 2.80
CA VAL A 46 -5.63 9.73 3.86
C VAL A 46 -5.24 10.38 5.19
N LEU A 47 -3.95 10.44 5.53
CA LEU A 47 -3.49 11.12 6.74
C LEU A 47 -3.83 12.61 6.74
N VAL A 48 -3.71 13.30 5.59
CA VAL A 48 -4.17 14.69 5.46
C VAL A 48 -5.68 14.81 5.69
N TYR A 49 -6.48 13.89 5.17
CA TYR A 49 -7.91 13.86 5.48
C TYR A 49 -8.22 13.55 6.95
N MET A 50 -7.41 12.76 7.64
CA MET A 50 -7.54 12.57 9.08
C MET A 50 -7.31 13.89 9.83
N ALA A 51 -6.34 14.69 9.40
CA ALA A 51 -6.13 16.03 9.96
C ALA A 51 -7.34 16.93 9.68
N ALA A 52 -7.92 16.87 8.47
CA ALA A 52 -9.14 17.58 8.15
C ALA A 52 -10.30 17.16 9.07
N ILE A 53 -10.56 15.86 9.24
CA ILE A 53 -11.62 15.32 10.12
C ILE A 53 -11.49 15.84 11.56
N ARG A 54 -10.26 15.99 12.05
CA ARG A 54 -9.97 16.53 13.39
C ARG A 54 -10.26 18.02 13.50
N MET A 55 -10.23 18.78 12.41
CA MET A 55 -10.45 20.23 12.45
C MET A 55 -11.90 20.57 12.85
N PRO A 56 -12.10 21.64 13.62
CA PRO A 56 -13.46 22.08 13.94
C PRO A 56 -14.19 22.55 12.67
N GLY A 57 -15.52 22.36 12.64
CA GLY A 57 -16.38 22.97 11.63
C GLY A 57 -16.54 22.21 10.30
N GLN A 58 -16.02 20.99 10.16
CA GLN A 58 -16.07 20.22 8.90
C GLN A 58 -17.44 19.63 8.51
N GLY A 59 -18.50 19.92 9.29
CA GLY A 59 -19.89 19.57 8.96
C GLY A 59 -20.26 18.08 9.02
N GLY A 60 -19.35 17.15 9.30
CA GLY A 60 -19.66 15.72 9.35
C GLY A 60 -20.16 15.21 10.71
N LEU A 61 -20.09 13.89 10.89
CA LEU A 61 -20.30 13.26 12.20
C LEU A 61 -19.31 13.81 13.24
N PRO A 62 -19.72 13.91 14.52
CA PRO A 62 -18.82 14.36 15.58
C PRO A 62 -17.74 13.30 15.84
N LEU A 63 -16.49 13.75 15.94
CA LEU A 63 -15.36 12.92 16.35
C LEU A 63 -15.30 12.80 17.87
N THR A 64 -15.09 11.59 18.39
CA THR A 64 -14.86 11.40 19.84
C THR A 64 -13.45 11.90 20.23
N PRO A 65 -13.20 12.28 21.49
CA PRO A 65 -11.89 12.79 21.91
C PRO A 65 -10.73 11.79 21.77
N ASN A 66 -11.02 10.49 21.77
CA ASN A 66 -10.04 9.43 21.61
C ASN A 66 -10.63 8.33 20.70
N PRO A 67 -10.69 8.59 19.38
CA PRO A 67 -11.35 7.69 18.46
C PRO A 67 -10.57 6.38 18.34
N SER A 68 -11.30 5.28 18.30
CA SER A 68 -10.78 4.00 17.88
C SER A 68 -10.62 3.99 16.36
N VAL A 69 -9.49 3.50 15.87
CA VAL A 69 -9.24 3.35 14.44
C VAL A 69 -8.89 1.90 14.16
N THR A 70 -9.63 1.28 13.24
CA THR A 70 -9.38 -0.09 12.79
C THR A 70 -9.21 -0.10 11.28
N CYS A 71 -8.46 -1.09 10.79
CA CYS A 71 -8.32 -1.36 9.37
C CYS A 71 -8.86 -2.76 9.09
N LYS A 72 -9.76 -2.89 8.11
CA LYS A 72 -10.29 -4.18 7.64
C LYS A 72 -10.03 -4.35 6.15
N GLY A 73 -10.29 -5.54 5.62
CA GLY A 73 -10.16 -5.82 4.19
C GLY A 73 -10.94 -4.83 3.33
N ALA A 74 -10.39 -4.47 2.17
CA ALA A 74 -10.99 -3.46 1.29
C ALA A 74 -12.39 -3.85 0.79
N GLU A 75 -13.31 -2.88 0.80
CA GLU A 75 -14.73 -3.06 0.48
C GLU A 75 -15.15 -2.42 -0.84
N GLN A 76 -14.38 -1.44 -1.31
CA GLN A 76 -14.66 -0.67 -2.52
C GLN A 76 -13.56 -0.90 -3.54
N GLN A 77 -13.89 -0.86 -4.83
CA GLN A 77 -12.89 -0.84 -5.90
C GLN A 77 -13.48 -0.15 -7.14
N PHE A 78 -12.64 0.60 -7.86
CA PHE A 78 -13.08 1.29 -9.06
C PHE A 78 -13.34 0.35 -10.23
N PHE A 79 -12.51 -0.66 -10.42
CA PHE A 79 -12.70 -1.66 -11.47
C PHE A 79 -12.16 -3.02 -11.03
N SER A 80 -12.49 -4.05 -11.79
CA SER A 80 -11.89 -5.38 -11.66
C SER A 80 -10.89 -5.58 -12.79
N ALA A 81 -9.78 -6.23 -12.49
CA ALA A 81 -8.85 -6.72 -13.50
C ALA A 81 -9.33 -8.07 -14.06
N SER A 82 -8.73 -8.52 -15.16
CA SER A 82 -9.07 -9.76 -15.86
C SER A 82 -7.80 -10.50 -16.30
N GLY A 83 -7.94 -11.80 -16.60
CA GLY A 83 -6.81 -12.66 -16.92
C GLY A 83 -6.06 -13.05 -15.65
N GLU A 84 -4.72 -13.03 -15.71
CA GLU A 84 -3.82 -13.32 -14.59
C GLU A 84 -3.68 -12.14 -13.61
N ASN A 85 -4.20 -10.97 -13.98
CA ASN A 85 -4.18 -9.78 -13.13
C ASN A 85 -5.35 -9.74 -12.15
N GLN A 86 -5.06 -9.27 -10.94
CA GLN A 86 -6.02 -8.93 -9.91
C GLN A 86 -6.05 -7.41 -9.71
N ALA A 87 -7.21 -6.90 -9.29
CA ALA A 87 -7.32 -5.51 -8.85
C ALA A 87 -6.78 -5.42 -7.42
N ALA A 88 -5.52 -5.03 -7.29
CA ALA A 88 -4.87 -4.87 -5.99
C ALA A 88 -5.06 -3.46 -5.46
N HIS A 89 -5.42 -3.36 -4.19
CA HIS A 89 -5.73 -2.10 -3.54
C HIS A 89 -4.45 -1.31 -3.27
N LEU A 90 -4.52 -0.01 -3.54
CA LEU A 90 -3.39 0.87 -3.24
C LEU A 90 -3.29 1.19 -1.74
N LEU A 91 -4.42 1.22 -1.02
CA LEU A 91 -4.39 1.29 0.44
C LEU A 91 -4.40 -0.12 1.06
N PRO A 92 -3.72 -0.35 2.20
CA PRO A 92 -3.70 -1.65 2.89
C PRO A 92 -5.08 -2.19 3.32
N GLY A 93 -6.10 -1.32 3.33
CA GLY A 93 -7.44 -1.71 3.68
C GLY A 93 -8.38 -0.54 3.89
N GLN A 94 -9.57 -0.84 4.39
CA GLN A 94 -10.62 0.12 4.72
C GLN A 94 -10.48 0.55 6.18
N ILE A 95 -10.24 1.84 6.39
CA ILE A 95 -10.25 2.44 7.73
C ILE A 95 -11.70 2.60 8.23
N LEU A 96 -11.90 2.33 9.50
CA LEU A 96 -13.07 2.72 10.28
C LEU A 96 -12.64 3.52 11.51
N ILE A 97 -13.34 4.62 11.77
CA ILE A 97 -13.21 5.47 12.96
C ILE A 97 -14.45 5.24 13.81
N ASP A 98 -14.31 4.69 15.02
CA ASP A 98 -15.44 4.31 15.88
C ASP A 98 -16.50 3.50 15.12
N ASN A 99 -16.05 2.46 14.41
CA ASN A 99 -16.84 1.60 13.52
C ASN A 99 -17.57 2.33 12.37
N THR A 100 -17.17 3.55 12.04
CA THR A 100 -17.80 4.40 11.03
C THR A 100 -16.81 4.73 9.91
N TYR A 101 -17.29 4.81 8.67
CA TYR A 101 -16.43 5.17 7.54
C TYR A 101 -15.91 6.61 7.65
N PRO A 102 -14.63 6.87 7.34
CA PRO A 102 -13.99 8.15 7.60
C PRO A 102 -14.59 9.30 6.78
N TRP A 103 -15.11 9.03 5.58
CA TRP A 103 -15.77 10.06 4.76
C TRP A 103 -17.09 10.58 5.35
N LEU A 104 -17.67 9.90 6.35
CA LEU A 104 -18.88 10.38 7.03
C LEU A 104 -18.59 11.49 8.05
N PHE A 105 -17.31 11.72 8.38
CA PHE A 105 -16.86 12.81 9.24
C PHE A 105 -16.57 14.11 8.46
N LEU A 106 -16.74 14.09 7.14
CA LEU A 106 -16.61 15.24 6.24
C LEU A 106 -17.91 15.44 5.46
N GLN A 107 -18.05 16.59 4.79
CA GLN A 107 -19.15 16.86 3.86
C GLN A 107 -18.66 17.11 2.43
N GLY A 108 -19.59 17.03 1.48
CA GLY A 108 -19.40 17.48 0.11
C GLY A 108 -18.28 16.76 -0.65
N GLU A 109 -17.50 17.55 -1.38
CA GLU A 109 -16.37 17.04 -2.17
C GLU A 109 -15.27 16.38 -1.33
N PRO A 110 -14.81 16.93 -0.19
CA PRO A 110 -13.85 16.26 0.70
C PRO A 110 -14.24 14.81 1.06
N ALA A 111 -15.51 14.60 1.43
CA ALA A 111 -16.02 13.27 1.75
C ALA A 111 -15.93 12.31 0.56
N ARG A 112 -16.34 12.76 -0.63
CA ARG A 112 -16.28 11.97 -1.87
C ARG A 112 -14.84 11.62 -2.24
N LEU A 113 -13.91 12.58 -2.15
CA LEU A 113 -12.51 12.35 -2.48
C LEU A 113 -11.86 11.36 -1.51
N LEU A 114 -12.12 11.50 -0.20
CA LEU A 114 -11.65 10.53 0.79
C LEU A 114 -12.21 9.12 0.55
N GLN A 115 -13.50 9.01 0.21
CA GLN A 115 -14.09 7.71 -0.15
C GLN A 115 -13.39 7.10 -1.37
N ASN A 116 -13.11 7.91 -2.39
CA ASN A 116 -12.43 7.47 -3.60
C ASN A 116 -11.03 6.91 -3.32
N GLU A 117 -10.28 7.45 -2.34
CA GLU A 117 -8.95 6.94 -1.97
C GLU A 117 -8.97 5.43 -1.63
N PHE A 118 -10.06 4.94 -1.00
CA PHE A 118 -10.24 3.52 -0.66
C PHE A 118 -10.66 2.62 -1.83
N ALA A 119 -11.00 3.19 -2.98
CA ALA A 119 -11.45 2.45 -4.16
C ALA A 119 -10.37 2.32 -5.25
N TYR A 120 -9.25 3.02 -5.14
CA TYR A 120 -8.19 2.92 -6.14
C TYR A 120 -7.46 1.58 -6.07
N VAL A 121 -7.27 1.02 -7.26
CA VAL A 121 -6.65 -0.28 -7.48
C VAL A 121 -5.72 -0.20 -8.68
N ASP A 122 -4.64 -0.98 -8.65
CA ASP A 122 -3.82 -1.26 -9.83
C ASP A 122 -4.08 -2.68 -10.35
N PRO A 123 -4.02 -2.89 -11.67
CA PRO A 123 -4.08 -4.22 -12.27
C PRO A 123 -2.70 -4.87 -12.19
N ILE A 124 -2.46 -5.67 -11.14
CA ILE A 124 -1.17 -6.36 -10.94
C ILE A 124 -1.35 -7.87 -10.97
N HIS A 125 -0.26 -8.61 -11.22
CA HIS A 125 -0.29 -10.07 -11.26
C HIS A 125 -0.76 -10.66 -9.92
N ALA A 126 -1.43 -11.82 -9.95
CA ALA A 126 -1.99 -12.45 -8.76
C ALA A 126 -0.95 -12.69 -7.64
N ASN A 127 0.28 -13.04 -8.01
CA ASN A 127 1.38 -13.21 -7.04
C ASN A 127 1.70 -11.92 -6.27
N TYR A 128 1.57 -10.76 -6.90
CA TYR A 128 1.92 -9.49 -6.26
C TYR A 128 0.85 -9.11 -5.24
N ASN A 129 -0.41 -9.39 -5.57
CA ASN A 129 -1.50 -9.25 -4.62
C ASN A 129 -1.40 -10.27 -3.46
N ALA A 130 -0.75 -11.42 -3.67
CA ALA A 130 -0.43 -12.35 -2.59
C ALA A 130 0.66 -11.78 -1.67
N THR A 131 1.70 -11.14 -2.23
CA THR A 131 2.71 -10.40 -1.45
C THR A 131 2.09 -9.30 -0.60
N ASP A 132 1.15 -8.54 -1.16
CA ASP A 132 0.43 -7.51 -0.40
C ASP A 132 -0.31 -8.10 0.80
N ARG A 133 -1.09 -9.17 0.59
CA ARG A 133 -1.80 -9.86 1.68
C ARG A 133 -0.86 -10.39 2.74
N LEU A 134 0.33 -10.83 2.35
CA LEU A 134 1.38 -11.28 3.26
C LEU A 134 1.91 -10.11 4.12
N ALA A 135 2.20 -8.96 3.52
CA ALA A 135 2.61 -7.77 4.28
C ALA A 135 1.46 -7.23 5.17
N GLU A 136 0.23 -7.24 4.66
CA GLU A 136 -0.99 -6.87 5.39
C GLU A 136 -1.19 -7.71 6.64
N ARG A 137 -1.12 -9.05 6.54
CA ARG A 137 -1.25 -9.94 7.71
C ARG A 137 -0.11 -9.80 8.73
N ASN A 138 1.06 -9.34 8.28
CA ASN A 138 2.24 -9.11 9.11
C ASN A 138 2.28 -7.71 9.75
N GLY A 139 1.16 -6.97 9.77
CA GLY A 139 1.03 -5.74 10.55
C GLY A 139 1.01 -4.45 9.73
N MET A 140 1.01 -4.51 8.40
CA MET A 140 0.87 -3.30 7.57
C MET A 140 -0.50 -2.64 7.76
N VAL A 141 -1.58 -3.43 7.93
CA VAL A 141 -2.92 -2.89 8.21
C VAL A 141 -3.00 -2.18 9.56
N ASP A 142 -2.33 -2.73 10.58
CA ASP A 142 -2.28 -2.17 11.92
C ASP A 142 -1.46 -0.87 11.93
N SER A 143 -0.35 -0.84 11.20
CA SER A 143 0.48 0.34 11.03
C SER A 143 -0.28 1.48 10.34
N PHE A 144 -1.11 1.17 9.34
CA PHE A 144 -1.95 2.16 8.68
C PHE A 144 -3.02 2.73 9.62
N ALA A 145 -3.72 1.87 10.37
CA ALA A 145 -4.69 2.31 11.38
C ALA A 145 -4.04 3.16 12.48
N ALA A 146 -2.87 2.74 12.97
CA ALA A 146 -2.11 3.47 13.98
C ALA A 146 -1.67 4.86 13.50
N ALA A 147 -1.20 4.97 12.25
CA ALA A 147 -0.85 6.26 11.66
C ALA A 147 -2.08 7.18 11.54
N CYS A 148 -3.22 6.67 11.08
CA CYS A 148 -4.47 7.44 11.02
C CYS A 148 -4.89 7.91 12.42
N ARG A 149 -4.83 7.03 13.42
CA ARG A 149 -5.14 7.37 14.81
C ARG A 149 -4.23 8.46 15.35
N ALA A 150 -2.92 8.35 15.11
CA ALA A 150 -1.94 9.33 15.56
C ALA A 150 -2.26 10.74 15.05
N VAL A 151 -2.72 10.88 13.81
CA VAL A 151 -3.18 12.17 13.28
C VAL A 151 -4.47 12.60 13.98
N LEU A 152 -5.49 11.73 14.09
CA LEU A 152 -6.77 12.10 14.71
C LEU A 152 -6.65 12.54 16.17
N THR A 153 -5.72 11.96 16.93
CA THR A 153 -5.47 12.29 18.34
C THR A 153 -4.39 13.36 18.55
N GLY A 154 -3.70 13.77 17.49
CA GLY A 154 -2.67 14.80 17.59
C GLY A 154 -3.25 16.13 18.06
N SER A 155 -2.43 16.92 18.75
CA SER A 155 -2.80 18.25 19.25
C SER A 155 -1.90 19.35 18.69
N GLY A 156 -1.02 19.01 17.75
CA GLY A 156 -0.09 19.94 17.13
C GLY A 156 -0.63 20.50 15.82
N GLU A 157 0.24 21.22 15.12
CA GLU A 157 -0.04 21.69 13.77
C GLU A 157 -0.29 20.50 12.82
N PRO A 158 -1.33 20.56 11.96
CA PRO A 158 -1.70 19.47 11.06
C PRO A 158 -0.54 18.90 10.25
N GLU A 159 0.32 19.75 9.68
CA GLU A 159 1.47 19.33 8.87
C GLU A 159 2.49 18.53 9.67
N ARG A 160 2.71 18.91 10.93
CA ARG A 160 3.64 18.21 11.83
C ARG A 160 3.07 16.85 12.24
N ASP A 161 1.79 16.79 12.56
CA ASP A 161 1.14 15.56 12.99
C ASP A 161 1.03 14.55 11.85
N VAL A 162 0.69 15.00 10.63
CA VAL A 162 0.66 14.18 9.42
C VAL A 162 2.07 13.68 9.07
N SER A 163 3.07 14.56 9.05
CA SER A 163 4.45 14.19 8.75
C SER A 163 5.00 13.18 9.77
N ASN A 164 4.73 13.39 11.07
CA ASN A 164 5.12 12.46 12.12
C ASN A 164 4.40 11.11 12.00
N ALA A 165 3.09 11.11 11.76
CA ALA A 165 2.34 9.87 11.56
C ALA A 165 2.85 9.08 10.35
N TYR A 166 3.18 9.78 9.27
CA TYR A 166 3.76 9.14 8.09
C TYR A 166 5.15 8.56 8.41
N HIS A 167 6.13 9.37 8.80
CA HIS A 167 7.51 8.91 8.95
C HIS A 167 7.74 8.01 10.15
N ARG A 168 7.11 8.29 11.29
CA ARG A 168 7.41 7.59 12.55
C ARG A 168 6.52 6.38 12.77
N VAL A 169 5.29 6.40 12.24
CA VAL A 169 4.33 5.32 12.45
C VAL A 169 4.17 4.48 11.18
N TRP A 170 3.76 5.08 10.07
CA TRP A 170 3.52 4.34 8.82
C TRP A 170 4.80 3.73 8.25
N VAL A 171 5.83 4.53 7.98
CA VAL A 171 7.08 4.03 7.37
C VAL A 171 7.73 2.95 8.24
N THR A 172 7.91 3.24 9.54
CA THR A 172 8.48 2.27 10.49
C THR A 172 7.68 0.96 10.52
N GLY A 173 6.36 1.05 10.66
CA GLY A 173 5.50 -0.12 10.79
C GLY A 173 5.36 -0.91 9.49
N ALA A 174 5.24 -0.24 8.35
CA ALA A 174 5.16 -0.88 7.05
C ALA A 174 6.48 -1.60 6.69
N LEU A 175 7.63 -0.99 6.95
CA LEU A 175 8.93 -1.64 6.75
C LEU A 175 9.11 -2.85 7.68
N ALA A 176 8.65 -2.76 8.94
CA ALA A 176 8.65 -3.90 9.85
C ALA A 176 7.75 -5.04 9.37
N ALA A 177 6.55 -4.72 8.85
CA ALA A 177 5.63 -5.70 8.28
C ALA A 177 6.20 -6.37 7.02
N ILE A 178 6.89 -5.62 6.15
CA ILE A 178 7.62 -6.16 4.99
C ILE A 178 8.74 -7.09 5.43
N ALA A 179 9.50 -6.73 6.46
CA ALA A 179 10.57 -7.58 6.99
C ALA A 179 10.02 -8.87 7.64
N ALA A 180 8.90 -8.80 8.35
CA ALA A 180 8.23 -9.96 8.92
C ALA A 180 7.68 -10.89 7.84
N ALA A 181 7.06 -10.32 6.80
CA ALA A 181 6.63 -11.04 5.60
C ALA A 181 7.80 -11.78 4.91
N GLU A 182 8.94 -11.11 4.76
CA GLU A 182 10.14 -11.74 4.19
C GLU A 182 10.63 -12.90 5.06
N HIS A 183 10.66 -12.71 6.38
CA HIS A 183 11.05 -13.76 7.32
C HIS A 183 10.12 -14.97 7.23
N GLU A 184 8.80 -14.76 7.16
CA GLU A 184 7.81 -15.82 7.01
C GLU A 184 8.08 -16.64 5.73
N LEU A 185 8.19 -15.98 4.56
CA LEU A 185 8.49 -16.66 3.29
C LEU A 185 9.82 -17.41 3.30
N ARG A 186 10.84 -16.89 4.00
CA ARG A 186 12.13 -17.57 4.14
C ARG A 186 12.09 -18.75 5.10
N SER A 187 11.16 -18.74 6.05
CA SER A 187 11.03 -19.78 7.08
C SER A 187 10.19 -20.98 6.62
N GLU A 188 9.32 -20.78 5.62
CA GLU A 188 8.43 -21.81 5.09
C GLU A 188 8.86 -22.20 3.67
N PRO A 189 9.66 -23.28 3.49
CA PRO A 189 9.95 -23.80 2.16
C PRO A 189 8.64 -24.21 1.42
N PRO A 190 8.63 -24.15 0.08
CA PRO A 190 9.81 -24.27 -0.76
C PRO A 190 10.33 -22.92 -1.31
N LEU A 191 11.66 -22.78 -1.32
CA LEU A 191 12.41 -21.68 -1.95
C LEU A 191 13.51 -22.26 -2.83
N PRO A 192 13.94 -21.55 -3.87
CA PRO A 192 14.96 -22.08 -4.77
C PRO A 192 16.32 -22.12 -4.07
N PRO A 193 17.15 -23.15 -4.32
CA PRO A 193 18.42 -23.37 -3.61
C PRO A 193 19.33 -22.14 -3.73
N PRO A 194 20.04 -21.74 -2.66
CA PRO A 194 20.90 -20.56 -2.68
C PRO A 194 21.97 -20.67 -3.76
N LEU A 195 22.41 -19.55 -4.32
CA LEU A 195 23.51 -19.54 -5.28
C LEU A 195 24.81 -19.98 -4.59
N ILE A 196 25.45 -21.03 -5.12
CA ILE A 196 26.74 -21.52 -4.67
C ILE A 196 27.80 -21.00 -5.64
N TYR A 197 28.75 -20.22 -5.12
CA TYR A 197 29.86 -19.68 -5.90
C TYR A 197 31.13 -20.49 -5.67
N GLY A 198 32.00 -20.59 -6.69
CA GLY A 198 33.32 -21.19 -6.54
C GLY A 198 34.22 -20.38 -5.59
N GLU A 199 35.01 -21.11 -4.80
CA GLU A 199 35.85 -20.55 -3.74
C GLU A 199 36.97 -19.63 -4.28
N PRO A 200 37.35 -18.57 -3.56
CA PRO A 200 38.50 -17.74 -3.89
C PRO A 200 39.78 -18.53 -4.12
N GLY A 201 40.42 -18.33 -5.28
CA GLY A 201 41.69 -18.98 -5.65
C GLY A 201 41.55 -20.35 -6.35
N GLY A 202 40.33 -20.83 -6.59
CA GLY A 202 40.07 -22.00 -7.43
C GLY A 202 39.89 -21.65 -8.92
N GLU A 203 39.88 -22.68 -9.77
CA GLU A 203 39.61 -22.55 -11.22
C GLU A 203 38.20 -22.00 -11.50
N ASP A 204 37.24 -22.29 -10.60
CA ASP A 204 35.84 -21.86 -10.72
C ASP A 204 35.52 -20.58 -9.92
N TYR A 205 36.52 -19.81 -9.49
CA TYR A 205 36.28 -18.62 -8.68
C TYR A 205 35.35 -17.63 -9.40
N GLY A 206 34.26 -17.24 -8.72
CA GLY A 206 33.25 -16.32 -9.27
C GLY A 206 32.21 -16.98 -10.19
N MET A 207 32.35 -18.28 -10.48
CA MET A 207 31.36 -19.05 -11.23
C MET A 207 30.25 -19.55 -10.30
N ILE A 208 29.01 -19.59 -10.81
CA ILE A 208 27.86 -20.18 -10.10
C ILE A 208 27.87 -21.69 -10.37
N LEU A 209 28.13 -22.48 -9.33
CA LEU A 209 28.33 -23.93 -9.44
C LEU A 209 27.02 -24.71 -9.55
N ASN A 210 25.90 -24.17 -9.05
CA ASN A 210 24.62 -24.85 -8.99
C ASN A 210 23.54 -24.21 -9.88
N LEU A 211 23.94 -23.54 -10.97
CA LEU A 211 23.00 -22.83 -11.84
C LEU A 211 21.95 -23.78 -12.46
N GLU A 212 22.36 -24.97 -12.90
CA GLU A 212 21.46 -25.97 -13.48
C GLU A 212 20.46 -26.52 -12.46
N GLU A 213 20.92 -26.90 -11.27
CA GLU A 213 20.08 -27.37 -10.16
C GLU A 213 19.04 -26.30 -9.78
N ARG A 214 19.50 -25.05 -9.62
CA ARG A 214 18.62 -23.93 -9.32
C ARG A 214 17.61 -23.69 -10.44
N GLY A 215 18.04 -23.77 -11.71
CA GLY A 215 17.16 -23.65 -12.86
C GLY A 215 16.09 -24.76 -12.90
N GLN A 216 16.46 -25.99 -12.54
CA GLN A 216 15.51 -27.11 -12.44
C GLN A 216 14.49 -26.91 -11.32
N ALA A 217 14.92 -26.47 -10.14
CA ALA A 217 14.03 -26.18 -9.02
C ALA A 217 13.00 -25.08 -9.35
N MET A 218 13.40 -24.08 -10.14
CA MET A 218 12.53 -22.98 -10.57
C MET A 218 11.45 -23.38 -11.60
N ASN A 219 11.44 -24.64 -12.08
CA ASN A 219 10.32 -25.17 -12.85
C ASN A 219 9.11 -25.54 -11.97
N ASP A 220 9.31 -25.64 -10.66
CA ASP A 220 8.21 -25.81 -9.70
C ASP A 220 7.52 -24.45 -9.48
N GLU A 221 6.20 -24.44 -9.68
CA GLU A 221 5.37 -23.23 -9.61
C GLU A 221 5.35 -22.62 -8.21
N GLU A 222 5.37 -23.42 -7.15
CA GLU A 222 5.36 -22.94 -5.77
C GLU A 222 6.69 -22.28 -5.42
N ILE A 223 7.81 -22.90 -5.83
CA ILE A 223 9.16 -22.33 -5.69
C ILE A 223 9.27 -21.00 -6.43
N TRP A 224 8.80 -20.95 -7.68
CA TRP A 224 8.80 -19.74 -8.49
C TRP A 224 7.97 -18.63 -7.84
N ASN A 225 6.74 -18.93 -7.42
CA ASN A 225 5.83 -17.98 -6.80
C ASN A 225 6.39 -17.40 -5.49
N ASN A 226 7.00 -18.22 -4.65
CA ASN A 226 7.62 -17.75 -3.40
C ASN A 226 8.85 -16.87 -3.67
N PHE A 227 9.66 -17.22 -4.67
CA PHE A 227 10.79 -16.41 -5.11
C PHE A 227 10.36 -15.05 -5.69
N GLU A 228 9.30 -15.02 -6.50
CA GLU A 228 8.72 -13.77 -7.00
C GLU A 228 8.17 -12.90 -5.86
N GLN A 229 7.47 -13.50 -4.90
CA GLN A 229 6.94 -12.76 -3.75
C GLN A 229 8.06 -12.12 -2.92
N LEU A 230 9.18 -12.83 -2.69
CA LEU A 230 10.38 -12.25 -2.05
C LEU A 230 10.93 -11.05 -2.84
N SER A 231 11.06 -11.19 -4.16
CA SER A 231 11.51 -10.11 -5.04
C SER A 231 10.57 -8.89 -4.97
N MET A 232 9.26 -9.13 -4.84
CA MET A 232 8.27 -8.06 -4.68
C MET A 232 8.40 -7.32 -3.35
N LEU A 233 8.71 -8.02 -2.25
CA LEU A 233 8.94 -7.38 -0.95
C LEU A 233 10.12 -6.40 -1.00
N ASP A 234 11.18 -6.75 -1.74
CA ASP A 234 12.32 -5.85 -1.97
C ASP A 234 11.91 -4.58 -2.73
N TYR A 235 11.04 -4.70 -3.74
CA TYR A 235 10.52 -3.54 -4.47
C TYR A 235 9.58 -2.67 -3.61
N TYR A 236 8.76 -3.29 -2.75
CA TYR A 236 7.96 -2.54 -1.79
C TYR A 236 8.82 -1.80 -0.77
N ARG A 237 9.95 -2.40 -0.35
CA ARG A 237 10.94 -1.71 0.49
C ARG A 237 11.54 -0.50 -0.25
N ALA A 238 11.97 -0.69 -1.49
CA ALA A 238 12.51 0.39 -2.33
C ALA A 238 11.50 1.52 -2.60
N ALA A 239 10.19 1.24 -2.52
CA ALA A 239 9.16 2.27 -2.63
C ALA A 239 9.15 3.28 -1.47
N PHE A 240 9.84 3.01 -0.37
CA PHE A 240 10.03 3.94 0.75
C PHE A 240 11.26 4.85 0.61
N ASP A 241 12.13 4.61 -0.39
CA ASP A 241 13.28 5.48 -0.67
C ASP A 241 12.84 6.87 -1.15
N GLU A 242 11.65 6.95 -1.74
CA GLU A 242 11.03 8.20 -2.16
C GLU A 242 9.90 8.58 -1.21
N THR A 243 10.04 9.76 -0.61
CA THR A 243 8.99 10.35 0.23
C THR A 243 7.93 10.99 -0.66
N PRO A 244 6.62 10.69 -0.46
CA PRO A 244 5.57 11.24 -1.31
C PRO A 244 5.45 12.76 -1.14
N SER A 245 5.27 13.47 -2.25
CA SER A 245 5.12 14.93 -2.23
C SER A 245 3.94 15.43 -1.38
N GLU A 246 2.94 14.57 -1.14
CA GLU A 246 1.75 14.88 -0.36
C GLU A 246 2.02 15.13 1.12
N ILE A 247 3.17 14.71 1.65
CA ILE A 247 3.55 14.99 3.04
C ILE A 247 4.36 16.29 3.21
N GLU A 248 4.69 16.97 2.11
CA GLU A 248 5.33 18.29 2.17
C GLU A 248 4.40 19.28 2.88
N PRO A 249 4.88 20.08 3.85
CA PRO A 249 4.05 21.00 4.62
C PRO A 249 3.17 21.91 3.74
N ARG A 250 3.71 22.40 2.61
CA ARG A 250 2.97 23.24 1.67
C ARG A 250 1.82 22.49 0.98
N ALA A 251 2.02 21.21 0.65
CA ALA A 251 0.97 20.40 0.04
C ALA A 251 -0.15 20.12 1.06
N ILE A 252 0.22 19.78 2.30
CA ILE A 252 -0.74 19.55 3.39
C ILE A 252 -1.60 20.78 3.62
N ILE A 253 -0.97 21.95 3.83
CA ILE A 253 -1.67 23.21 4.07
C ILE A 253 -2.55 23.58 2.86
N GLY A 254 -2.06 23.37 1.64
CA GLY A 254 -2.82 23.65 0.42
C GLY A 254 -4.09 22.81 0.32
N VAL A 255 -3.99 21.50 0.61
CA VAL A 255 -5.15 20.61 0.66
C VAL A 255 -6.10 21.06 1.77
N LEU A 256 -5.65 21.20 3.02
CA LEU A 256 -6.52 21.56 4.14
C LEU A 256 -7.25 22.89 3.90
N SER A 257 -6.55 23.89 3.37
CA SER A 257 -7.13 25.20 3.03
C SER A 257 -8.20 25.11 1.94
N SER A 258 -8.11 24.12 1.03
CA SER A 258 -9.13 23.88 0.02
C SER A 258 -10.38 23.18 0.56
N LEU A 259 -10.27 22.47 1.70
CA LEU A 259 -11.37 21.73 2.32
C LEU A 259 -12.24 22.60 3.25
N VAL A 260 -11.75 23.75 3.73
CA VAL A 260 -12.43 24.66 4.70
C VAL A 260 -13.26 25.74 3.98
N ARG A 261 -14.12 25.38 3.02
CA ARG A 261 -15.01 26.35 2.34
C ARG A 261 -16.44 26.28 2.83
#